data_AF-A0AAC9EWS2-F1
#
_entry.id   AF-A0AAC9EWS2-F1
#
_cell.length_a   1.000
_cell.length_b   1.000
_cell.length_c   1.000
_cell.angle_alpha   90.00
_cell.angle_beta   90.00
_cell.angle_gamma   90.00
#
_symmetry.space_group_name_H-M   'P 1'
#
loop_
_entity.id
_entity.type
_entity.pdbx_description
1 polymer ?
#
loop_
_entity_poly.entity_id
_entity_poly.type
_entity_poly.pdbx_seq_one_letter_code
_entity_poly.pdbx_strand_id
1 'polypeptide(L)'
;MKCKRLNEVIELLQPAWEKEPDLNLLEFLQKLAAESGFTGELADLTDDILIYQLKMRDADKDAVIPGIQKDYEDDFKTALLRARGVIKE
;
A
#
# COMPACT_ATOMS: atom_id res chain seq x y z
N MET A 1 -16.82 -15.39 -6.14
CA MET A 1 -15.57 -14.90 -6.76
C MET A 1 -15.63 -13.45 -7.29
N LYS A 2 -16.80 -12.77 -7.33
CA LYS A 2 -16.91 -11.36 -7.75
C LYS A 2 -16.68 -10.31 -6.64
N CYS A 3 -16.58 -10.72 -5.37
CA CYS A 3 -16.53 -9.78 -4.24
C CYS A 3 -15.15 -9.65 -3.58
N LYS A 4 -14.07 -10.25 -4.11
CA LYS A 4 -12.76 -10.18 -3.45
C LYS A 4 -12.24 -8.73 -3.34
N ARG A 5 -12.24 -7.99 -4.47
CA ARG A 5 -11.87 -6.57 -4.52
C ARG A 5 -12.78 -5.71 -3.64
N LEU A 6 -14.10 -5.90 -3.76
CA LEU A 6 -15.09 -5.16 -2.96
C LEU A 6 -14.87 -5.38 -1.46
N ASN A 7 -14.69 -6.63 -1.03
CA ASN A 7 -14.45 -6.95 0.37
C ASN A 7 -13.13 -6.34 0.84
N GLU A 8 -12.08 -6.44 0.03
CA GLU A 8 -10.78 -5.83 0.35
C GLU A 8 -10.87 -4.31 0.54
N VAL A 9 -11.61 -3.60 -0.31
CA VAL A 9 -11.87 -2.16 -0.12
C VAL A 9 -12.59 -1.92 1.19
N ILE A 10 -13.68 -2.64 1.48
CA ILE A 10 -14.47 -2.43 2.70
C ILE A 10 -13.64 -2.72 3.96
N GLU A 11 -12.89 -3.84 3.97
CA GLU A 11 -12.05 -4.24 5.11
C GLU A 11 -10.95 -3.23 5.42
N LEU A 12 -10.42 -2.56 4.40
CA LEU A 12 -9.39 -1.53 4.58
C LEU A 12 -9.98 -0.15 4.88
N LEU A 13 -11.10 0.20 4.26
CA LEU A 13 -11.72 1.52 4.37
C LEU A 13 -12.34 1.74 5.75
N GLN A 14 -13.01 0.71 6.30
CA GLN A 14 -13.75 0.79 7.55
C GLN A 14 -12.89 1.25 8.74
N PRO A 15 -11.76 0.59 9.08
CA PRO A 15 -10.91 1.03 10.18
C PRO A 15 -10.21 2.37 9.90
N ALA A 16 -9.95 2.70 8.63
CA ALA A 16 -9.33 3.97 8.26
C ALA A 16 -10.29 5.15 8.44
N TRP A 17 -11.58 4.95 8.14
CA TRP A 17 -12.61 5.98 8.27
C TRP A 17 -13.07 6.14 9.73
N GLU A 18 -13.10 5.05 10.52
CA GLU A 18 -13.37 5.12 11.97
C GLU A 18 -12.36 6.00 12.73
N LYS A 19 -11.12 6.14 12.24
CA LYS A 19 -10.11 7.06 12.80
C LYS A 19 -10.43 8.54 12.52
N GLU A 20 -11.30 8.83 11.55
CA GLU A 20 -11.65 10.18 11.09
C GLU A 20 -13.18 10.36 10.99
N PRO A 21 -13.92 10.19 12.10
CA PRO A 21 -15.38 10.14 12.09
C PRO A 21 -16.04 11.49 11.78
N ASP A 22 -15.30 12.60 11.87
CA ASP A 22 -15.77 13.95 11.55
C ASP A 22 -16.00 14.15 10.05
N LEU A 23 -15.38 13.33 9.19
CA LEU A 23 -15.51 13.42 7.74
C LEU A 23 -16.65 12.53 7.25
N ASN A 24 -17.46 13.03 6.33
CA ASN A 24 -18.36 12.16 5.58
C ASN A 24 -17.58 11.29 4.56
N LEU A 25 -18.21 10.23 4.05
CA LEU A 25 -17.53 9.27 3.17
C LEU A 25 -16.88 9.93 1.95
N LEU A 26 -17.55 10.92 1.35
CA LEU A 26 -17.06 11.58 0.15
C LEU A 26 -15.87 12.50 0.46
N GLU A 27 -15.91 13.23 1.58
CA GLU A 27 -14.79 14.02 2.08
C GLU A 27 -13.58 13.14 2.41
N PHE A 28 -13.82 11.97 3.00
CA PHE A 28 -12.76 11.01 3.30
C PHE A 28 -12.11 10.45 2.03
N LEU A 29 -12.90 10.09 1.02
CA LEU A 29 -12.39 9.62 -0.28
C LEU A 29 -11.63 10.72 -1.03
N GLN A 30 -12.08 11.98 -0.97
CA GLN A 30 -11.34 13.11 -1.52
C GLN A 30 -9.99 13.31 -0.82
N LYS A 31 -9.97 13.20 0.51
CA LYS A 31 -8.72 13.27 1.28
C LYS A 31 -7.75 12.16 0.88
N LEU A 32 -8.23 10.91 0.79
CA LEU A 32 -7.43 9.77 0.32
C LEU A 32 -6.84 10.00 -1.07
N ALA A 33 -7.65 10.50 -2.01
CA ALA A 33 -7.19 10.82 -3.36
C ALA A 33 -6.07 11.87 -3.34
N ALA A 34 -6.26 12.95 -2.57
CA ALA A 34 -5.25 14.00 -2.41
C ALA A 34 -3.94 13.49 -1.80
N GLU A 35 -4.02 12.64 -0.76
CA GLU A 35 -2.84 12.04 -0.12
C GLU A 35 -2.10 11.06 -1.04
N SER A 36 -2.79 10.43 -1.98
CA SER A 36 -2.20 9.56 -3.00
C SER A 36 -1.48 10.33 -4.11
N GLY A 37 -1.55 11.66 -4.11
CA GLY A 37 -1.10 12.50 -5.22
C GLY A 37 -1.97 12.40 -6.47
N PHE A 38 -3.22 11.92 -6.34
CA PHE A 38 -4.16 11.84 -7.45
C PHE A 38 -4.73 13.22 -7.76
N THR A 39 -4.59 13.67 -9.02
CA THR A 39 -4.98 15.02 -9.47
C THR A 39 -6.22 15.03 -10.38
N GLY A 40 -6.85 13.87 -10.58
CA GLY A 40 -8.06 13.74 -11.41
C GLY A 40 -9.35 14.08 -10.66
N GLU A 41 -10.49 13.96 -11.35
CA GLU A 41 -11.80 14.08 -10.71
C GLU A 41 -12.07 12.85 -9.84
N LEU A 42 -12.87 13.03 -8.77
CA LEU A 42 -13.23 11.91 -7.88
C LEU A 42 -13.95 10.77 -8.63
N ALA A 43 -14.64 11.09 -9.72
CA ALA A 43 -15.31 10.11 -10.58
C ALA A 43 -14.34 9.16 -11.30
N ASP A 44 -13.08 9.58 -11.52
CA ASP A 44 -12.03 8.79 -12.14
C ASP A 44 -11.21 7.98 -11.11
N LEU A 45 -11.54 8.11 -9.81
CA LEU A 45 -10.84 7.39 -8.76
C LEU A 45 -11.20 5.90 -8.80
N THR A 46 -10.21 5.06 -9.10
CA THR A 46 -10.37 3.61 -9.20
C THR A 46 -10.11 2.92 -7.87
N ASP A 47 -10.67 1.71 -7.70
CA ASP A 47 -10.46 0.91 -6.49
C ASP A 47 -9.00 0.53 -6.25
N ASP A 48 -8.19 0.34 -7.31
CA ASP A 48 -6.75 0.06 -7.16
C ASP A 48 -6.00 1.20 -6.46
N ILE A 49 -6.31 2.46 -6.78
CA ILE A 49 -5.68 3.64 -6.16
C ILE A 49 -6.07 3.70 -4.68
N LEU A 50 -7.35 3.49 -4.38
CA LEU A 50 -7.87 3.46 -3.01
C LEU A 50 -7.23 2.35 -2.19
N ILE A 51 -7.19 1.12 -2.71
CA ILE A 51 -6.59 -0.04 -2.03
C ILE A 51 -5.10 0.21 -1.78
N TYR A 52 -4.37 0.74 -2.77
CA TYR A 52 -2.95 1.05 -2.61
C TYR A 52 -2.72 2.06 -1.49
N GLN A 53 -3.43 3.19 -1.52
CA GLN A 53 -3.29 4.23 -0.50
C GLN A 53 -3.65 3.72 0.90
N LEU A 54 -4.76 2.99 1.03
CA LEU A 54 -5.21 2.44 2.31
C LEU A 54 -4.21 1.44 2.89
N LYS A 55 -3.58 0.59 2.05
CA LYS A 55 -2.51 -0.32 2.50
C LYS A 55 -1.25 0.42 2.93
N MET A 56 -0.91 1.51 2.25
CA MET A 56 0.30 2.27 2.52
C MET A 56 0.16 3.26 3.67
N ARG A 57 -1.06 3.69 4.01
CA ARG A 57 -1.33 4.68 5.06
C ARG A 57 -0.87 4.22 6.46
N ASP A 58 -1.02 2.93 6.77
CA ASP A 58 -0.58 2.30 8.03
C ASP A 58 0.69 1.45 7.85
N ALA A 59 1.27 1.41 6.64
CA ALA A 59 2.57 0.77 6.43
C ALA A 59 3.69 1.70 6.93
N ASP A 60 4.62 1.16 7.71
CA ASP A 60 5.81 1.91 8.12
C ASP A 60 6.56 2.38 6.87
N LYS A 61 7.06 3.62 6.86
CA LYS A 61 7.78 4.16 5.68
C LYS A 61 9.07 3.37 5.40
N ASP A 62 9.60 2.69 6.42
CA ASP A 62 10.72 1.76 6.34
C ASP A 62 10.28 0.31 6.12
N ALA A 63 8.98 0.02 6.08
CA ALA A 63 8.50 -1.33 5.79
C ALA A 63 8.79 -1.69 4.33
N VAL A 64 9.53 -2.78 4.16
CA VAL A 64 9.79 -3.38 2.85
C VAL A 64 8.46 -3.69 2.16
N ILE A 65 8.32 -3.24 0.91
CA ILE A 65 7.10 -3.42 0.12
C ILE A 65 6.73 -4.93 0.08
N PRO A 66 5.52 -5.32 0.49
CA PRO A 66 5.11 -6.72 0.48
C PRO A 66 5.17 -7.28 -0.94
N GLY A 67 6.05 -8.25 -1.17
CA GLY A 67 6.36 -8.83 -2.48
C GLY A 67 7.82 -8.67 -2.91
N ILE A 68 8.47 -7.55 -2.55
CA ILE A 68 9.93 -7.32 -2.76
C ILE A 68 10.75 -8.00 -1.65
N GLN A 69 10.16 -8.20 -0.47
CA GLN A 69 10.82 -8.81 0.69
C GLN A 69 11.42 -10.20 0.40
N LYS A 70 10.84 -10.96 -0.53
CA LYS A 70 11.32 -12.31 -0.85
C LYS A 70 12.73 -12.31 -1.44
N ASP A 71 13.11 -11.24 -2.14
CA ASP A 71 14.42 -11.05 -2.78
C ASP A 71 15.26 -9.99 -2.06
N TYR A 72 14.82 -9.54 -0.88
CA TYR A 72 15.50 -8.52 -0.08
C TYR A 72 16.60 -9.17 0.77
N GLU A 73 17.86 -9.03 0.36
CA GLU A 73 19.02 -9.31 1.21
C GLU A 73 19.48 -8.03 1.90
N ASP A 74 19.43 -8.02 3.24
CA ASP A 74 19.74 -6.87 4.10
C ASP A 74 21.23 -6.45 4.01
N ASP A 75 22.13 -7.41 3.76
CA ASP A 75 23.57 -7.16 3.62
C ASP A 75 24.01 -7.20 2.15
N PHE A 76 24.01 -6.03 1.51
CA PHE A 76 24.42 -5.86 0.11
C PHE A 76 25.80 -6.47 -0.20
N LYS A 77 26.72 -6.44 0.76
CA LYS A 77 28.07 -7.00 0.61
C LYS A 77 28.03 -8.52 0.51
N THR A 78 27.28 -9.19 1.37
CA THR A 78 27.11 -10.64 1.36
C THR A 78 26.38 -11.08 0.10
N ALA A 79 25.33 -10.36 -0.31
CA ALA A 79 24.63 -10.61 -1.57
C ALA A 79 25.58 -10.55 -2.77
N LEU A 80 26.43 -9.51 -2.83
CA LEU A 80 27.41 -9.34 -3.91
C LEU A 80 28.48 -10.44 -3.91
N LEU A 81 28.98 -10.82 -2.73
CA LEU A 81 29.99 -11.87 -2.58
C LEU A 81 29.41 -13.25 -2.89
N ARG A 82 28.15 -13.52 -2.56
CA ARG A 82 27.41 -14.73 -2.94
C ARG A 82 27.18 -14.79 -4.45
N ALA A 83 26.72 -13.70 -5.07
CA ALA A 83 26.54 -13.61 -6.52
C ALA A 83 27.86 -13.82 -7.30
N ARG A 84 28.99 -13.40 -6.73
CA ARG A 84 30.34 -13.65 -7.28
C ARG A 84 30.91 -15.03 -6.95
N GLY A 85 30.21 -15.86 -6.18
CA GLY A 85 30.65 -17.19 -5.77
C GLY A 85 31.82 -17.19 -4.77
N VAL A 86 32.08 -16.06 -4.10
CA VAL A 86 33.15 -15.91 -3.10
C VAL A 86 32.74 -16.54 -1.77
N ILE A 87 31.46 -16.43 -1.41
CA ILE A 87 30.87 -17.11 -0.25
C ILE A 87 29.99 -18.25 -0.79
N LYS A 88 30.28 -19.47 -0.36
CA LYS A 88 29.40 -20.64 -0.51
C LYS A 88 28.66 -20.83 0.82
N GLU A 89 27.39 -21.22 0.73
CA GLU A 89 26.43 -21.35 1.85
C GLU A 89 27.02 -21.83 3.18
#